data_AF-A0A966U1Y0-F1
#
_entry.id   AF-A0A966U1Y0-F1
#
_cell.length_a   1.000
_cell.length_b   1.000
_cell.length_c   1.000
_cell.angle_alpha   90.00
_cell.angle_beta   90.00
_cell.angle_gamma   90.00
#
_symmetry.space_group_name_H-M   'P 1'
#
loop_
_entity.id
_entity.type
_entity.pdbx_description
1 polymer ?
#
loop_
_entity_poly.entity_id
_entity_poly.type
_entity_poly.pdbx_seq_one_letter_code
_entity_poly.pdbx_strand_id
1 'polypeptide(L)'
;MRPGLAALVLLEPRFGEVETRAGPLPWRSRAYGFPGILRAICGQQISNQAAEAIWGRLAAIDGALTPQGLLALDDAVLCGMAGLSRPKAAHARSLARACLDGSLDFAGLAALPDDAA
;
A
#
# COMPACT_ATOMS: atom_id res chain seq x y z
N MET A 1 -14.89 7.67 3.64
CA MET A 1 -14.46 8.89 2.92
C MET A 1 -15.58 9.92 2.73
N ARG A 2 -16.75 9.57 2.20
CA ARG A 2 -17.89 10.51 2.09
C ARG A 2 -18.41 11.09 3.44
N PRO A 3 -18.45 10.33 4.56
CA PRO A 3 -18.76 10.91 5.87
C PRO A 3 -17.75 11.99 6.31
N GLY A 4 -16.47 11.83 5.95
CA GLY A 4 -15.44 12.82 6.22
C GLY A 4 -15.64 14.11 5.44
N LEU A 5 -16.02 14.01 4.16
CA LEU A 5 -16.37 15.19 3.37
C LEU A 5 -17.59 15.92 3.95
N ALA A 6 -18.64 15.19 4.34
CA ALA A 6 -19.80 15.79 4.98
C ALA A 6 -19.43 16.54 6.29
N ALA A 7 -18.57 15.94 7.13
CA ALA A 7 -18.06 16.60 8.32
C ALA A 7 -17.23 17.85 8.00
N LEU A 8 -16.41 17.83 6.94
CA LEU A 8 -15.66 19.01 6.49
C LEU A 8 -16.58 20.13 5.99
N VAL A 9 -17.66 19.82 5.27
CA VAL A 9 -18.63 20.82 4.79
C VAL A 9 -19.35 21.51 5.95
N LEU A 10 -19.61 20.80 7.05
CA LEU A 10 -20.18 21.41 8.26
C LEU A 10 -19.23 22.43 8.91
N LEU A 11 -17.91 22.23 8.80
CA LEU A 11 -16.90 23.13 9.35
C LEU A 11 -16.53 24.27 8.38
N GLU A 12 -16.45 23.98 7.08
CA GLU A 12 -16.07 24.91 6.02
C GLU A 12 -16.93 24.65 4.77
N PRO A 13 -17.98 25.47 4.54
CA PRO A 13 -18.95 25.26 3.47
C PRO A 13 -18.35 25.24 2.05
N ARG A 14 -17.22 25.91 1.82
CA ARG A 14 -16.56 25.93 0.49
C ARG A 14 -16.11 24.56 0.02
N PHE A 15 -15.88 23.61 0.94
CA PHE A 15 -15.58 22.23 0.56
C PHE A 15 -16.75 21.52 -0.12
N GLY A 16 -17.99 22.02 0.06
CA GLY A 16 -19.18 21.47 -0.58
C GLY A 16 -19.18 21.69 -2.11
N GLU A 17 -18.41 22.67 -2.59
CA GLU A 17 -18.30 22.96 -4.03
C GLU A 17 -17.30 22.03 -4.76
N VAL A 18 -16.48 21.27 -4.03
CA VAL A 18 -15.38 20.49 -4.62
C VAL A 18 -15.91 19.40 -5.56
N GLU A 19 -16.89 18.58 -5.13
CA GLU A 19 -17.47 17.54 -5.99
C GLU A 19 -18.21 18.13 -7.20
N THR A 20 -18.86 19.30 -7.03
CA THR A 20 -19.55 20.00 -8.14
C THR A 20 -18.58 20.48 -9.20
N ARG A 21 -17.39 20.97 -8.81
CA ARG A 21 -16.39 21.55 -9.72
C ARG A 21 -15.42 20.51 -10.30
N ALA A 22 -14.99 19.54 -9.50
CA ALA A 22 -14.02 18.53 -9.89
C ALA A 22 -14.66 17.25 -10.44
N GLY A 23 -15.99 17.10 -10.31
CA GLY A 23 -16.70 15.85 -10.56
C GLY A 23 -16.59 14.88 -9.38
N PRO A 24 -17.15 13.66 -9.51
CA PRO A 24 -17.10 12.64 -8.47
C PRO A 24 -15.67 12.35 -8.03
N LEU A 25 -15.40 12.45 -6.72
CA LEU A 25 -14.06 12.21 -6.19
C LEU A 25 -13.71 10.70 -6.27
N PRO A 26 -12.58 10.33 -6.90
CA PRO A 26 -12.17 8.94 -7.00
C PRO A 26 -11.52 8.51 -5.67
N TRP A 27 -12.35 8.09 -4.71
CA TRP A 27 -11.88 7.61 -3.41
C TRP A 27 -10.94 6.42 -3.59
N ARG A 28 -9.66 6.63 -3.27
CA ARG A 28 -8.65 5.58 -3.38
C ARG A 28 -8.74 4.68 -2.16
N SER A 29 -9.17 3.44 -2.37
CA SER A 29 -9.02 2.36 -1.38
C SER A 29 -7.85 1.48 -1.78
N ARG A 30 -7.10 1.02 -0.79
CA ARG A 30 -6.05 0.01 -0.96
C ARG A 30 -6.33 -1.13 0.00
N ALA A 31 -5.84 -2.32 -0.33
CA ALA A 31 -5.85 -3.44 0.60
C ALA A 31 -5.17 -3.03 1.91
N TYR A 32 -5.76 -3.43 3.03
CA TYR A 32 -5.18 -3.20 4.34
C TYR A 32 -3.99 -4.15 4.58
N GLY A 33 -3.13 -3.78 5.52
CA GLY A 33 -2.03 -4.63 5.98
C GLY A 33 -0.88 -4.78 4.99
N PHE A 34 -0.19 -5.93 5.08
CA PHE A 34 1.02 -6.23 4.32
C PHE A 34 0.89 -6.00 2.80
N PRO A 35 -0.16 -6.48 2.10
CA PRO A 35 -0.31 -6.24 0.65
C PRO A 35 -0.43 -4.75 0.29
N GLY A 36 -1.05 -3.95 1.16
CA GLY A 36 -1.21 -2.51 0.97
C GLY A 36 0.12 -1.76 0.96
N ILE A 37 0.96 -2.03 1.97
CA ILE A 37 2.29 -1.43 2.09
C ILE A 37 3.23 -1.98 1.01
N LEU A 38 3.16 -3.27 0.71
CA LEU A 38 3.93 -3.89 -0.37
C LEU A 38 3.62 -3.23 -1.73
N ARG A 39 2.35 -2.95 -2.04
CA ARG A 39 1.96 -2.21 -3.25
C ARG A 39 2.52 -0.78 -3.27
N ALA A 40 2.60 -0.12 -2.12
CA ALA A 40 3.23 1.20 -2.03
C ALA A 40 4.74 1.12 -2.31
N ILE A 41 5.44 0.09 -1.81
CA ILE A 41 6.86 -0.17 -2.12
C ILE A 41 7.07 -0.35 -3.63
N CYS A 42 6.21 -1.13 -4.30
CA CYS A 42 6.30 -1.34 -5.75
C CYS A 42 6.28 0.00 -6.52
N GLY A 43 5.47 0.97 -6.08
CA GLY A 43 5.28 2.25 -6.76
C GLY A 43 6.29 3.35 -6.44
N GLN A 44 7.26 3.14 -5.56
CA GLN A 44 8.23 4.18 -5.20
C GLN A 44 9.01 4.66 -6.44
N GLN A 45 9.09 5.99 -6.61
CA GLN A 45 9.92 6.68 -7.62
C GLN A 45 9.66 6.29 -9.09
N ILE A 46 8.47 5.79 -9.43
CA ILE A 46 8.12 5.39 -10.80
C ILE A 46 6.71 5.85 -11.18
N SER A 47 6.35 5.73 -12.46
CA SER A 47 5.00 6.06 -12.94
C SER A 47 3.96 5.07 -12.42
N ASN A 48 2.69 5.50 -12.40
CA ASN A 48 1.56 4.63 -12.04
C ASN A 48 1.48 3.39 -12.95
N GLN A 49 1.75 3.54 -14.25
CA GLN A 49 1.71 2.42 -15.20
C GLN A 49 2.81 1.39 -14.89
N ALA A 50 4.02 1.85 -14.58
CA ALA A 50 5.11 0.96 -14.20
C ALA A 50 4.84 0.27 -12.85
N ALA A 51 4.28 1.01 -11.88
CA ALA A 51 3.86 0.48 -10.59
C ALA A 51 2.82 -0.64 -10.73
N GLU A 52 1.78 -0.44 -11.54
CA GLU A 52 0.76 -1.44 -11.80
C GLU A 52 1.33 -2.67 -12.53
N ALA A 53 2.25 -2.49 -13.47
CA ALA A 53 2.90 -3.62 -14.15
C ALA A 53 3.73 -4.49 -13.19
N ILE A 54 4.51 -3.87 -12.29
CA ILE A 54 5.28 -4.58 -11.25
C ILE A 54 4.32 -5.27 -10.28
N TRP A 55 3.29 -4.56 -9.80
CA TRP A 55 2.30 -5.11 -8.89
C TRP A 55 1.58 -6.32 -9.49
N GLY A 56 1.15 -6.24 -10.75
CA GLY A 56 0.48 -7.33 -11.45
C GLY A 56 1.33 -8.58 -11.56
N ARG A 57 2.62 -8.45 -11.88
CA ARG A 57 3.56 -9.59 -11.91
C ARG A 57 3.83 -10.15 -10.52
N LEU A 58 3.99 -9.29 -9.51
CA LEU A 58 4.21 -9.71 -8.13
C LEU A 58 3.01 -10.47 -7.56
N ALA A 59 1.80 -9.95 -7.75
CA ALA A 59 0.56 -10.54 -7.26
C ALA A 59 0.21 -11.87 -7.95
N ALA A 60 0.77 -12.14 -9.13
CA ALA A 60 0.63 -13.41 -9.83
C ALA A 60 1.58 -14.51 -9.32
N ILE A 61 2.57 -14.17 -8.49
CA ILE A 61 3.48 -15.14 -7.89
C ILE A 61 2.85 -15.69 -6.61
N ASP A 62 2.74 -17.02 -6.53
CA ASP A 62 2.15 -17.68 -5.37
C ASP A 62 2.91 -17.35 -4.08
N GLY A 63 2.17 -17.08 -3.00
CA GLY A 63 2.72 -16.69 -1.70
C GLY A 63 3.34 -15.29 -1.61
N ALA A 64 3.58 -14.59 -2.71
CA ALA A 64 4.30 -13.30 -2.71
C ALA A 64 3.60 -12.18 -1.93
N LEU A 65 2.28 -12.29 -1.71
CA LEU A 65 1.49 -11.31 -0.97
C LEU A 65 1.34 -11.65 0.53
N THR A 66 2.09 -12.63 1.03
CA THR A 66 2.18 -12.95 2.46
C THR A 66 3.60 -12.72 2.96
N PRO A 67 3.80 -12.33 4.24
CA PRO A 67 5.14 -12.17 4.79
C PRO A 67 6.01 -13.43 4.64
N GLN A 68 5.46 -14.60 4.98
CA GLN A 68 6.14 -15.90 4.89
C GLN A 68 6.49 -16.25 3.45
N GLY A 69 5.51 -16.15 2.54
CA GLY A 69 5.71 -16.51 1.14
C GLY A 69 6.68 -15.56 0.45
N LEU A 70 6.62 -14.26 0.71
CA LEU A 70 7.59 -13.30 0.14
C LEU A 70 9.04 -13.58 0.59
N LEU A 71 9.25 -14.00 1.84
CA LEU A 71 10.58 -14.36 2.33
C LEU A 71 11.12 -15.68 1.78
N ALA A 72 10.24 -16.57 1.30
CA ALA A 72 10.65 -17.79 0.62
C ALA A 72 11.12 -17.56 -0.83
N LEU A 73 10.87 -16.37 -1.40
CA LEU A 73 11.27 -16.02 -2.76
C LEU A 73 12.69 -15.45 -2.84
N ASP A 74 13.43 -15.94 -3.82
CA ASP A 74 14.78 -15.45 -4.14
C ASP A 74 14.75 -14.17 -4.99
N ASP A 75 15.94 -13.64 -5.27
CA ASP A 75 16.10 -12.44 -6.10
C ASP A 75 15.76 -12.68 -7.57
N ALA A 76 15.88 -13.92 -8.07
CA ALA A 76 15.50 -14.24 -9.44
C ALA A 76 13.99 -14.06 -9.64
N VAL A 77 13.19 -14.43 -8.64
CA VAL A 77 11.74 -14.20 -8.64
C VAL A 77 11.41 -12.73 -8.36
N LEU A 78 11.91 -12.15 -7.26
CA LEU A 78 11.51 -10.79 -6.85
C LEU A 78 12.04 -9.71 -7.80
N CYS A 79 13.30 -9.78 -8.21
CA CYS A 79 13.89 -8.79 -9.10
C CYS A 79 13.69 -9.15 -10.57
N GLY A 80 13.86 -10.42 -10.93
CA GLY A 80 13.75 -10.88 -12.33
C GLY A 80 12.30 -10.96 -12.81
N MET A 81 11.48 -11.81 -12.17
CA MET A 81 10.11 -12.05 -12.61
C MET A 81 9.16 -10.90 -12.25
N ALA A 82 9.15 -10.45 -10.98
CA ALA A 82 8.27 -9.37 -10.56
C ALA A 82 8.76 -7.99 -11.03
N GLY A 83 10.06 -7.80 -11.20
CA GLY A 83 10.65 -6.53 -11.66
C GLY A 83 10.86 -5.52 -10.53
N LEU A 84 10.99 -5.97 -9.27
CA LEU A 84 11.43 -5.09 -8.19
C LEU A 84 12.91 -4.71 -8.40
N SER A 85 13.25 -3.46 -8.08
CA SER A 85 14.66 -3.12 -7.91
C SER A 85 15.19 -3.77 -6.63
N ARG A 86 16.51 -3.94 -6.54
CA ARG A 86 17.16 -4.50 -5.33
C ARG A 86 16.76 -3.75 -4.04
N PRO A 87 16.73 -2.40 -3.99
CA PRO A 87 16.23 -1.70 -2.82
C PRO A 87 14.78 -2.02 -2.46
N LYS A 88 13.88 -2.10 -3.45
CA LYS A 88 12.47 -2.45 -3.22
C LYS A 88 12.31 -3.88 -2.72
N ALA A 89 13.08 -4.83 -3.25
CA ALA A 89 13.11 -6.20 -2.74
C ALA A 89 13.62 -6.25 -1.29
N ALA A 90 14.65 -5.48 -0.95
CA ALA A 90 15.14 -5.36 0.43
C ALA A 90 14.08 -4.78 1.38
N HIS A 91 13.38 -3.71 0.97
CA HIS A 91 12.30 -3.13 1.76
C HIS A 91 11.10 -4.07 1.92
N ALA A 92 10.72 -4.80 0.86
CA ALA A 92 9.67 -5.80 0.92
C ALA A 92 10.01 -6.93 1.91
N ARG A 93 11.27 -7.40 1.91
CA ARG A 93 11.74 -8.38 2.90
C ARG A 93 11.79 -7.82 4.32
N SER A 94 12.19 -6.55 4.49
CA SER A 94 12.18 -5.89 5.80
C SER A 94 10.76 -5.79 6.35
N LEU A 95 9.80 -5.39 5.51
CA LEU A 95 8.38 -5.34 5.85
C LEU A 95 7.87 -6.72 6.26
N ALA A 96 8.21 -7.76 5.49
CA ALA A 96 7.81 -9.12 5.79
C ALA A 96 8.37 -9.62 7.13
N ARG A 97 9.65 -9.34 7.43
CA ARG A 97 10.26 -9.67 8.73
C ARG A 97 9.55 -8.97 9.88
N ALA A 98 9.30 -7.66 9.75
CA ALA A 98 8.61 -6.88 10.77
C ALA A 98 7.20 -7.41 11.08
N CYS A 99 6.50 -7.93 10.07
CA CYS A 99 5.19 -8.57 10.27
C CYS A 99 5.31 -9.91 11.02
N LEU A 100 6.39 -10.66 10.81
CA LEU A 100 6.58 -11.99 11.40
C LEU A 100 7.17 -11.94 12.81
N ASP A 101 8.04 -10.98 13.09
CA ASP A 101 8.62 -10.78 14.42
C ASP A 101 7.70 -9.95 15.35
N GLY A 102 6.60 -9.42 14.82
CA GLY A 102 5.59 -8.67 15.57
C GLY A 102 5.99 -7.22 15.87
N SER A 103 7.12 -6.75 15.35
CA SER A 103 7.48 -5.32 15.45
C SER A 103 6.55 -4.41 14.65
N LEU A 104 5.82 -4.98 13.66
CA LEU A 104 4.72 -4.32 12.97
C LEU A 104 3.45 -5.18 13.03
N ASP A 105 2.54 -4.81 13.94
CA ASP A 105 1.20 -5.39 14.02
C ASP A 105 0.16 -4.45 13.40
N PHE A 106 -0.35 -4.84 12.23
CA PHE A 106 -1.41 -4.09 11.58
C PHE A 106 -2.70 -4.10 12.41
N ALA A 107 -3.06 -5.19 13.07
CA ALA A 107 -4.32 -5.23 13.84
C ALA A 107 -4.31 -4.20 14.98
N GLY A 108 -3.20 -4.12 15.73
CA GLY A 108 -2.99 -3.11 16.77
C GLY A 108 -2.91 -1.67 16.23
N LEU A 109 -2.35 -1.48 15.03
CA LEU A 109 -2.17 -0.16 14.42
C LEU A 109 -3.48 0.64 14.28
N ALA A 110 -4.58 -0.05 13.98
CA ALA A 110 -5.89 0.59 13.80
C ALA A 110 -6.42 1.31 15.06
N ALA A 111 -5.90 0.95 16.24
CA ALA A 111 -6.29 1.55 17.52
C ALA A 111 -5.32 2.63 18.02
N LEU A 112 -4.18 2.82 17.35
CA LEU A 112 -3.18 3.80 17.73
C LEU A 112 -3.51 5.19 17.14
N PRO A 113 -3.17 6.28 17.86
CA PRO A 113 -3.17 7.61 17.26
C PRO A 113 -2.06 7.73 16.21
N ASP A 114 -2.26 8.61 15.22
CA ASP A 114 -1.37 8.75 14.05
C ASP A 114 0.10 9.04 14.40
N ASP A 115 0.39 9.67 15.54
CA ASP A 115 1.74 9.98 16.00
C ASP A 115 2.44 8.82 16.71
N ALA A 116 1.69 7.80 17.11
CA ALA A 116 2.18 6.58 17.75
C ALA A 116 2.13 5.34 16.82
N ALA A 117 1.56 5.50 15.62
CA ALA A 117 1.44 4.49 14.56
C ALA A 117 2.69 4.46 13.67
#